data_AF-A0A6M3J2F9-F1
#
_entry.id   AF-A0A6M3J2F9-F1
#
_cell.length_a   1.000
_cell.length_b   1.000
_cell.length_c   1.000
_cell.angle_alpha   90.00
_cell.angle_beta   90.00
_cell.angle_gamma   90.00
#
_symmetry.space_group_name_H-M   'P 1'
#
loop_
_entity.id
_entity.type
_entity.pdbx_description
1 polymer ?
#
loop_
_entity_poly.entity_id
_entity_poly.type
_entity_poly.pdbx_seq_one_letter_code
_entity_poly.pdbx_strand_id
1 'polypeptide(L)'
;MPAKETKEITIPIKTVSRLLPVILTDDDLRNKGGELASTVQEINGEEDKQKEIKDQLKARMSQLVAKQSTLANTISNKKEYQDVQVKIEMHASGQVSETRVDTGEVIVLREAYEDEKQLSLSQIPEEGE
;
A
#
# COMPACT_ATOMS: atom_id res chain seq x y z
N MET A 1 17.02 88.02 -57.93
CA MET A 1 16.21 86.83 -57.64
C MET A 1 16.90 86.04 -56.53
N PRO A 2 16.39 85.99 -55.29
CA PRO A 2 17.02 85.22 -54.22
C PRO A 2 16.55 83.76 -54.24
N ALA A 3 17.50 82.84 -54.26
CA ALA A 3 17.27 81.40 -54.14
C ALA A 3 16.69 81.09 -52.74
N LYS A 4 15.58 80.34 -52.70
CA LYS A 4 15.01 79.84 -51.45
C LYS A 4 15.82 78.62 -51.00
N GLU A 5 16.53 78.76 -49.90
CA GLU A 5 17.11 77.63 -49.17
C GLU A 5 15.98 76.81 -48.54
N THR A 6 15.80 75.59 -49.03
CA THR A 6 14.93 74.58 -48.44
C THR A 6 15.66 73.97 -47.25
N LYS A 7 15.27 74.33 -46.03
CA LYS A 7 15.80 73.68 -44.82
C LYS A 7 15.21 72.28 -44.69
N GLU A 8 16.06 71.26 -44.78
CA GLU A 8 15.70 69.87 -44.51
C GLU A 8 15.36 69.70 -43.02
N ILE A 9 14.16 69.20 -42.73
CA ILE A 9 13.68 68.95 -41.37
C ILE A 9 13.95 67.48 -41.05
N THR A 10 14.95 67.21 -40.20
CA THR A 10 15.24 65.87 -39.71
C THR A 10 14.34 65.55 -38.51
N ILE A 11 13.43 64.59 -38.66
CA ILE A 11 12.51 64.16 -37.60
C ILE A 11 13.21 63.10 -36.72
N PRO A 12 13.24 63.25 -35.38
CA PRO A 12 13.89 62.28 -34.51
C PRO A 12 13.08 60.97 -34.45
N ILE A 13 13.71 59.87 -34.86
CA ILE A 13 13.17 58.52 -34.78
C ILE A 13 13.25 58.06 -33.32
N LYS A 14 12.11 57.82 -32.66
CA LYS A 14 12.04 57.16 -31.35
C LYS A 14 11.74 55.68 -31.53
N THR A 15 12.64 54.82 -31.09
CA THR A 15 12.42 53.37 -31.04
C THR A 15 11.57 53.04 -29.80
N VAL A 16 10.42 52.41 -30.01
CA VAL A 16 9.49 52.02 -28.94
C VAL A 16 9.25 50.51 -29.05
N SER A 17 9.38 49.78 -27.94
CA SER A 17 9.10 48.35 -27.92
C SER A 17 7.59 48.08 -27.91
N ARG A 18 7.12 47.18 -28.77
CA ARG A 18 5.74 46.67 -28.81
C ARG A 18 5.75 45.17 -29.11
N LEU A 19 4.81 44.45 -28.50
CA LEU A 19 4.55 43.04 -28.83
C LEU A 19 3.79 42.98 -30.15
N LEU A 20 4.45 42.47 -31.18
CA LEU A 20 3.88 42.25 -32.50
C LEU A 20 4.05 40.77 -32.86
N PRO A 21 3.13 40.19 -33.64
CA PRO A 21 3.30 38.84 -34.16
C PRO A 21 4.49 38.80 -35.11
N VAL A 22 5.43 37.90 -34.83
CA VAL A 22 6.61 37.66 -35.66
C VAL A 22 6.50 36.26 -36.26
N ILE A 23 6.86 36.12 -37.53
CA ILE A 23 6.93 34.83 -38.20
C ILE A 23 8.11 34.07 -37.61
N LEU A 24 7.87 32.89 -37.07
CA LEU A 24 8.91 32.04 -36.53
C LEU A 24 9.85 31.60 -37.64
N THR A 25 11.14 31.61 -37.36
CA THR A 25 12.13 31.01 -38.27
C THR A 25 12.10 29.48 -38.14
N ASP A 26 12.67 28.78 -39.11
CA ASP A 26 12.75 27.31 -39.07
C ASP A 26 13.51 26.80 -37.83
N ASP A 27 14.53 27.53 -37.39
CA ASP A 27 15.27 27.21 -36.17
C ASP A 27 14.40 27.41 -34.91
N ASP A 28 13.62 28.49 -34.84
CA ASP A 28 12.68 28.71 -33.73
C ASP A 28 11.63 27.60 -33.66
N LEU A 29 11.11 27.17 -34.82
CA LEU A 29 10.17 26.06 -34.89
C LEU A 29 10.79 24.76 -34.40
N ARG A 30 12.04 24.48 -34.78
CA ARG A 30 12.76 23.28 -34.35
C ARG A 30 13.01 23.28 -32.84
N ASN A 31 13.43 24.41 -32.29
CA ASN A 31 13.66 24.57 -30.85
C ASN A 31 12.36 24.38 -30.07
N LYS A 32 11.28 25.06 -30.47
CA LYS A 32 9.95 24.90 -29.84
C LYS A 32 9.39 23.49 -29.99
N GLY A 33 9.65 22.82 -31.11
CA GLY A 33 9.31 21.41 -31.31
C GLY A 33 10.04 20.50 -30.33
N GLY A 34 11.32 20.76 -30.08
CA GLY A 34 12.11 20.05 -29.07
C GLY A 34 11.60 20.28 -27.65
N GLU A 35 11.30 21.54 -27.29
CA GLU A 35 10.69 21.89 -26.01
C GLU A 35 9.35 21.17 -25.82
N LEU A 36 8.47 21.19 -26.83
CA LEU A 36 7.19 20.50 -26.80
C LEU A 36 7.37 18.99 -26.59
N ALA A 37 8.30 18.36 -27.30
CA ALA A 37 8.57 16.94 -27.15
C ALA A 37 9.06 16.60 -25.75
N SER A 38 9.95 17.42 -25.16
CA SER A 38 10.42 17.26 -23.78
C SER A 38 9.25 17.38 -22.80
N THR A 39 8.43 18.43 -22.93
CA THR A 39 7.28 18.64 -22.06
C THR A 39 6.28 17.49 -22.15
N VAL A 40 6.03 16.94 -23.34
CA VAL A 40 5.15 15.78 -23.50
C VAL A 40 5.72 14.53 -22.80
N GLN A 41 7.04 14.29 -22.90
CA GLN A 41 7.67 13.18 -22.19
C GLN A 41 7.59 13.35 -20.67
N GLU A 42 7.80 14.57 -20.16
CA GLU A 42 7.67 14.88 -18.73
C GLU A 42 6.23 14.67 -18.25
N ILE A 43 5.23 15.14 -19.00
CA ILE A 43 3.81 14.94 -18.68
C ILE A 43 3.49 13.45 -18.57
N ASN A 44 3.87 12.65 -19.57
CA ASN A 44 3.61 11.21 -19.56
C ASN A 44 4.29 10.52 -18.36
N GLY A 45 5.53 10.92 -18.04
CA GLY A 45 6.25 10.41 -16.88
C GLY A 45 5.58 10.74 -15.55
N GLU A 46 5.02 11.94 -15.40
CA GLU A 46 4.27 12.33 -14.21
C GLU A 46 2.91 11.62 -14.11
N GLU A 47 2.23 11.38 -15.24
CA GLU A 47 0.98 10.59 -15.27
C GLU A 47 1.22 9.13 -14.84
N ASP A 48 2.32 8.52 -15.29
CA ASP A 48 2.70 7.16 -14.89
C ASP A 48 2.99 7.08 -13.39
N LYS A 49 3.74 8.05 -12.83
CA LYS A 49 3.99 8.15 -11.39
C LYS A 49 2.70 8.31 -10.61
N GLN A 50 1.79 9.17 -11.07
CA GLN A 50 0.49 9.38 -10.43
C GLN A 50 -0.31 8.08 -10.37
N LYS A 51 -0.31 7.32 -11.46
CA LYS A 51 -0.98 6.01 -11.55
C LYS A 51 -0.38 5.02 -10.56
N GLU A 52 0.95 4.91 -10.50
CA GLU A 52 1.62 4.02 -9.56
C GLU A 52 1.28 4.35 -8.10
N ILE A 53 1.36 5.63 -7.73
CA ILE A 53 1.02 6.10 -6.37
C ILE A 53 -0.44 5.76 -6.04
N LYS A 54 -1.35 5.99 -6.99
CA LYS A 54 -2.77 5.67 -6.81
C LYS A 54 -3.00 4.18 -6.58
N ASP A 55 -2.31 3.32 -7.32
CA ASP A 55 -2.40 1.87 -7.16
C ASP A 55 -1.84 1.42 -5.80
N GLN A 56 -0.72 1.98 -5.36
CA GLN A 56 -0.16 1.74 -4.02
C GLN A 56 -1.14 2.17 -2.91
N LEU A 57 -1.75 3.36 -3.03
CA LEU A 57 -2.75 3.84 -2.08
C LEU A 57 -3.99 2.95 -2.05
N LYS A 58 -4.45 2.46 -3.20
CA LYS A 58 -5.58 1.54 -3.29
C LYS A 58 -5.27 0.19 -2.63
N ALA A 59 -4.06 -0.34 -2.84
CA ALA A 59 -3.61 -1.56 -2.17
C ALA A 59 -3.58 -1.37 -0.64
N ARG A 60 -3.02 -0.27 -0.16
CA ARG A 60 -2.99 0.07 1.27
C ARG A 60 -4.38 0.22 1.86
N MET A 61 -5.30 0.88 1.16
CA MET A 61 -6.69 1.00 1.59
C MET A 61 -7.36 -0.37 1.71
N SER A 62 -7.15 -1.24 0.74
CA SER A 62 -7.70 -2.61 0.74
C SER A 62 -7.22 -3.41 1.95
N GLN A 63 -5.93 -3.29 2.31
CA GLN A 63 -5.38 -3.91 3.53
C GLN A 63 -6.02 -3.35 4.81
N LEU A 64 -6.25 -2.03 4.88
CA LEU A 64 -6.88 -1.42 6.05
C LEU A 64 -8.35 -1.83 6.18
N VAL A 65 -9.09 -1.92 5.07
CA VAL A 65 -10.47 -2.42 5.05
C VAL A 65 -10.53 -3.88 5.50
N ALA A 66 -9.62 -4.73 5.02
CA ALA A 66 -9.53 -6.12 5.47
C ALA A 66 -9.27 -6.20 6.98
N LYS A 67 -8.30 -5.43 7.50
CA LYS A 67 -8.02 -5.35 8.95
C LYS A 67 -9.22 -4.86 9.74
N GLN A 68 -9.90 -3.83 9.27
CA GLN A 68 -11.12 -3.31 9.89
C GLN A 68 -12.18 -4.40 9.97
N SER A 69 -12.40 -5.15 8.89
CA SER A 69 -13.37 -6.25 8.86
C SER A 69 -13.00 -7.36 9.84
N THR A 70 -11.73 -7.76 9.91
CA THR A 70 -11.27 -8.77 10.88
C THR A 70 -11.52 -8.30 12.32
N LEU A 71 -11.12 -7.07 12.65
CA LEU A 71 -11.33 -6.51 13.99
C LEU A 71 -12.81 -6.39 14.33
N ALA A 72 -13.64 -5.94 13.39
CA ALA A 72 -15.09 -5.87 13.57
C ALA A 72 -15.69 -7.25 13.87
N ASN A 73 -15.25 -8.28 13.14
CA ASN A 73 -15.67 -9.67 13.38
C ASN A 73 -15.22 -10.17 14.77
N THR A 74 -13.96 -9.93 15.15
CA THR A 74 -13.44 -10.29 16.47
C THR A 74 -14.25 -9.63 17.59
N ILE A 75 -14.53 -8.33 17.47
CA ILE A 75 -15.33 -7.57 18.44
C ILE A 75 -16.77 -8.08 18.48
N SER A 76 -17.41 -8.30 17.33
CA SER A 76 -18.80 -8.77 17.25
C SER A 76 -18.96 -10.17 17.87
N ASN A 77 -18.01 -11.06 17.60
CA ASN A 77 -18.03 -12.42 18.12
C ASN A 77 -17.56 -12.51 19.57
N LYS A 78 -16.91 -11.46 20.09
CA LYS A 78 -16.24 -11.43 21.41
C LYS A 78 -15.30 -12.62 21.63
N LYS A 79 -14.74 -13.15 20.54
CA LYS A 79 -13.91 -14.35 20.52
C LYS A 79 -12.76 -14.10 19.55
N GLU A 80 -11.56 -14.38 20.01
CA GLU A 80 -10.34 -14.37 19.22
C GLU A 80 -9.71 -15.76 19.32
N TYR A 81 -9.32 -16.33 18.19
CA TYR A 81 -8.56 -17.57 18.19
C TYR A 81 -7.11 -17.23 18.49
N GLN A 82 -6.61 -17.77 19.59
CA GLN A 82 -5.21 -17.64 19.98
C GLN A 82 -4.63 -19.05 20.12
N ASP A 83 -3.34 -19.18 19.78
CA ASP A 83 -2.60 -20.41 20.04
C ASP A 83 -2.34 -20.50 21.55
N VAL A 84 -3.15 -21.30 22.23
CA VAL A 84 -3.01 -21.60 23.66
C VAL A 84 -2.43 -23.00 23.85
N GLN A 85 -1.56 -23.12 24.85
CA GLN A 85 -1.02 -24.42 25.24
C GLN A 85 -2.12 -25.23 25.93
N VAL A 86 -2.28 -26.47 25.46
CA VAL A 86 -3.26 -27.42 25.97
C VAL A 86 -2.51 -28.61 26.57
N LYS A 87 -2.84 -28.95 27.81
CA LYS A 87 -2.38 -30.17 28.47
C LYS A 87 -3.37 -31.29 28.17
N ILE A 88 -2.87 -32.38 27.60
CA ILE A 88 -3.66 -33.57 27.28
C ILE A 88 -3.33 -34.62 28.33
N GLU A 89 -4.32 -35.03 29.11
CA GLU A 89 -4.18 -36.06 30.15
C GLU A 89 -5.16 -37.19 29.91
N MET A 90 -4.68 -38.43 30.06
CA MET A 90 -5.48 -39.63 29.94
C MET A 90 -5.77 -40.19 31.34
N HIS A 91 -7.05 -40.30 31.65
CA HIS A 91 -7.55 -40.81 32.91
C HIS A 91 -7.62 -42.34 32.89
N ALA A 92 -7.52 -42.95 34.06
CA ALA A 92 -7.64 -44.41 34.23
C ALA A 92 -8.99 -44.98 33.74
N SER A 93 -10.02 -44.11 33.61
CA SER A 93 -11.32 -44.45 33.02
C SER A 93 -11.30 -44.62 31.50
N GLY A 94 -10.15 -44.43 30.84
CA GLY A 94 -10.01 -44.48 29.38
C GLY A 94 -10.49 -43.21 28.67
N GLN A 95 -10.67 -42.12 29.42
CA GLN A 95 -11.05 -40.80 28.89
C GLN A 95 -9.81 -39.90 28.77
N VAL A 96 -9.78 -39.08 27.73
CA VAL A 96 -8.78 -38.03 27.51
C VAL A 96 -9.42 -36.68 27.77
N SER A 97 -8.79 -35.88 28.64
CA SER A 97 -9.15 -34.48 28.89
C SER A 97 -8.11 -33.56 28.30
N GLU A 98 -8.56 -32.58 27.52
CA GLU A 98 -7.76 -31.51 26.97
C GLU A 98 -8.04 -30.24 27.77
N THR A 99 -7.06 -29.79 28.56
CA THR A 99 -7.20 -28.68 29.50
C THR A 99 -6.30 -27.52 29.08
N ARG A 100 -6.86 -26.31 29.00
CA ARG A 100 -6.07 -25.08 28.80
C ARG A 100 -5.11 -24.86 29.96
N VAL A 101 -3.83 -24.64 29.66
CA VAL A 101 -2.81 -24.41 30.69
C VAL A 101 -2.97 -23.06 31.37
N ASP A 102 -3.50 -22.05 30.67
CA ASP A 102 -3.62 -20.68 31.15
C ASP A 102 -4.83 -20.48 32.08
N THR A 103 -5.99 -21.07 31.75
CA THR A 103 -7.22 -20.93 32.53
C THR A 103 -7.57 -22.16 33.36
N GLY A 104 -6.95 -23.31 33.10
CA GLY A 104 -7.33 -24.59 33.71
C GLY A 104 -8.68 -25.12 33.23
N GLU A 105 -9.26 -24.52 32.18
CA GLU A 105 -10.56 -24.91 31.65
C GLU A 105 -10.43 -26.16 30.77
N VAL A 106 -11.27 -27.17 31.02
CA VAL A 106 -11.36 -28.38 30.19
C VAL A 106 -12.12 -28.04 28.91
N ILE A 107 -11.41 -28.06 27.78
CA ILE A 107 -11.95 -27.73 26.46
C ILE A 107 -12.72 -28.92 25.89
N VAL A 108 -12.15 -30.12 26.05
CA VAL A 108 -12.67 -31.35 25.48
C VAL A 108 -12.50 -32.48 26.49
N LEU A 109 -13.56 -33.26 26.66
CA LEU A 109 -13.53 -34.55 27.32
C LEU A 109 -14.06 -35.59 26.34
N ARG A 110 -13.22 -36.53 25.95
CA ARG A 110 -13.57 -37.58 24.97
C ARG A 110 -13.01 -38.92 25.39
N GLU A 111 -13.51 -40.00 24.79
CA GLU A 111 -12.86 -41.31 24.93
C GLU A 111 -11.49 -41.30 24.24
N ALA A 112 -10.54 -42.02 24.82
CA ALA A 112 -9.21 -42.19 24.25
C ALA A 112 -9.31 -42.89 22.89
N TYR A 113 -8.63 -42.35 21.87
CA TYR A 113 -8.50 -43.04 20.60
C TYR A 113 -7.60 -44.27 20.76
N GLU A 114 -7.73 -45.23 19.84
CA GLU A 114 -7.03 -46.52 19.91
C GLU A 114 -5.50 -46.35 19.92
N ASP A 115 -4.98 -45.34 19.21
CA ASP A 115 -3.57 -44.97 19.18
C ASP A 115 -3.07 -44.35 20.50
N GLU A 116 -3.94 -43.65 21.24
CA GLU A 116 -3.60 -43.01 22.52
C GLU A 116 -3.58 -44.04 23.66
N LYS A 117 -4.43 -45.08 23.58
CA LYS A 117 -4.45 -46.20 24.53
C LYS A 117 -3.16 -47.03 24.51
N GLN A 118 -2.42 -47.03 23.40
CA GLN A 118 -1.15 -47.75 23.29
C GLN A 118 0.00 -47.06 24.03
N LEU A 119 -0.04 -45.73 24.20
CA LEU A 119 1.01 -45.00 24.93
C LEU A 119 0.99 -45.29 26.44
N SER A 120 -0.18 -45.60 27.02
CA SER A 120 -0.34 -45.80 28.47
C SER A 120 0.29 -47.09 29.00
N LEU A 121 0.59 -48.07 28.14
CA LEU A 121 1.21 -49.33 28.60
C LEU A 121 2.70 -49.18 28.99
N SER A 122 3.36 -48.06 28.64
CA SER A 122 4.79 -47.88 28.91
C SER A 122 5.11 -47.02 30.14
N GLN A 123 4.11 -46.43 30.83
CA GLN A 123 4.33 -45.51 31.96
C GLN A 123 3.40 -45.77 33.15
N ILE A 124 3.15 -47.02 33.48
CA ILE A 124 2.60 -47.36 34.79
C ILE A 124 3.79 -47.40 35.76
N PRO A 125 3.97 -46.45 36.69
CA PRO A 125 4.85 -46.69 37.82
C PRO A 125 4.24 -47.85 38.61
N GLU A 126 4.98 -48.95 38.71
CA GLU A 126 4.61 -50.02 39.62
C GLU A 126 4.49 -49.42 41.02
N GLU A 127 3.27 -49.36 41.56
CA GLU A 127 3.07 -49.22 43.00
C GLU A 127 3.64 -50.49 43.65
N GLY A 128 4.92 -50.42 44.01
CA GLY A 128 5.60 -51.38 44.84
C GLY A 128 5.37 -51.04 46.32
N GLU A 129 4.49 -51.83 46.93
CA GLU A 129 4.31 -52.21 48.36
C GLU A 129 4.64 -51.21 49.49
#